data_AF-A0A950T3A3-F1
#
_entry.id   AF-A0A950T3A3-F1
#
_cell.length_a   1.000
_cell.length_b   1.000
_cell.length_c   1.000
_cell.angle_alpha   90.00
_cell.angle_beta   90.00
_cell.angle_gamma   90.00
#
_symmetry.space_group_name_H-M   'P 1'
#
loop_
_entity.id
_entity.type
_entity.pdbx_description
1 polymer ?
#
loop_
_entity_poly.entity_id
_entity_poly.type
_entity_poly.pdbx_seq_one_letter_code
_entity_poly.pdbx_strand_id
1 'polypeptide(L)'
;LLIICADHGEHLGEKQLMGHSISLYNELVHVPLIIRGPDRDLPRGSTIDTVVSTRRIFHTALTAARCATEDEQSLTPAHSGSGTLHRESIFAMGVTPQNLLNLMRRRQPELILQRRCDLPRYALWYEQYKLLQTGDELELYDIFDDPREQVNLRDIIPERAEMLQEYLQQFIQMSTAQGASASAEPVHEYNDPLVSRRLHDLGYLE
;
A
#
# COMPACT_ATOMS: atom_id res chain seq x y z
N LEU A 1 11.56 -8.01 21.07
CA LEU A 1 10.96 -7.04 20.13
C LEU A 1 9.46 -7.26 20.13
N LEU A 2 8.67 -6.18 20.25
CA LEU A 2 7.22 -6.21 20.06
C LEU A 2 6.87 -5.22 18.94
N ILE A 3 6.11 -5.68 17.96
CA ILE A 3 5.61 -4.88 16.84
C ILE A 3 4.09 -5.06 16.80
N ILE A 4 3.37 -3.95 16.74
CA ILE A 4 1.92 -3.91 16.54
C ILE A 4 1.70 -3.17 15.23
N CYS A 5 1.04 -3.82 14.27
CA CYS A 5 0.65 -3.22 13.01
C CYS A 5 -0.66 -3.79 12.50
N ALA A 6 -1.23 -3.15 11.48
CA ALA A 6 -2.25 -3.75 10.62
C ALA A 6 -1.65 -4.05 9.24
N ASP A 7 -2.22 -5.03 8.55
CA ASP A 7 -1.92 -5.31 7.15
C ASP A 7 -2.54 -4.26 6.22
N HIS A 8 -3.77 -3.86 6.53
CA HIS A 8 -4.48 -2.74 5.92
C HIS A 8 -5.57 -2.19 6.86
N GLY A 9 -6.17 -1.07 6.47
CA GLY A 9 -7.33 -0.46 7.12
C GLY A 9 -8.66 -0.87 6.47
N GLU A 10 -9.69 -0.04 6.64
CA GLU A 10 -11.04 -0.33 6.17
C GLU A 10 -11.81 0.95 5.91
N HIS A 11 -12.61 1.00 4.84
CA HIS A 11 -13.56 2.11 4.63
C HIS A 11 -14.87 1.83 5.36
N LEU A 12 -15.37 2.84 6.07
CA LEU A 12 -16.61 2.81 6.85
C LEU A 12 -17.66 3.83 6.35
N GLY A 13 -17.51 4.29 5.11
CA GLY A 13 -18.38 5.27 4.46
C GLY A 13 -17.64 6.48 3.90
N GLU A 14 -16.38 6.66 4.28
CA GLU A 14 -15.48 7.66 3.73
C GLU A 14 -15.42 7.54 2.20
N LYS A 15 -15.42 8.69 1.49
CA LYS A 15 -15.37 8.75 0.02
C LYS A 15 -16.46 7.91 -0.68
N GLN A 16 -17.56 7.65 0.03
CA GLN A 16 -18.66 6.78 -0.40
C GLN A 16 -18.21 5.35 -0.72
N LEU A 17 -17.19 4.87 0.00
CA LEU A 17 -16.65 3.53 -0.09
C LEU A 17 -16.96 2.76 1.20
N MET A 18 -17.06 1.45 1.06
CA MET A 18 -17.18 0.47 2.15
C MET A 18 -16.30 -0.71 1.77
N GLY A 19 -15.58 -1.26 2.73
CA GLY A 19 -14.66 -2.34 2.40
C GLY A 19 -13.30 -1.84 1.88
N HIS A 20 -12.37 -2.77 1.74
CA HIS A 20 -10.95 -2.49 1.49
C HIS A 20 -10.49 -2.87 0.08
N SER A 21 -11.41 -3.33 -0.78
CA SER A 21 -11.04 -3.96 -2.06
C SER A 21 -10.82 -3.00 -3.22
N ILE A 22 -11.27 -1.74 -3.14
CA ILE A 22 -11.35 -0.82 -4.30
C ILE A 22 -10.87 0.59 -3.91
N SER A 23 -9.72 0.70 -3.23
CA SER A 23 -9.16 1.97 -2.77
C SER A 23 -7.66 1.86 -2.53
N LEU A 24 -6.96 3.00 -2.51
CA LEU A 24 -5.64 3.15 -1.88
C LEU A 24 -5.55 4.45 -1.03
N TYR A 25 -6.68 5.04 -0.65
CA TYR A 25 -6.74 6.17 0.29
C TYR A 25 -6.21 5.79 1.68
N ASN A 26 -5.86 6.80 2.47
CA ASN A 26 -5.23 6.66 3.78
C ASN A 26 -6.05 5.82 4.76
N GLU A 27 -7.38 5.82 4.66
CA GLU A 27 -8.25 4.93 5.46
C GLU A 27 -7.84 3.45 5.31
N LEU A 28 -7.25 3.08 4.17
CA LEU A 28 -6.82 1.72 3.89
C LEU A 28 -5.32 1.50 4.09
N VAL A 29 -4.47 2.45 3.71
CA VAL A 29 -3.00 2.21 3.61
C VAL A 29 -2.19 2.86 4.72
N HIS A 30 -2.77 3.82 5.46
CA HIS A 30 -2.12 4.43 6.61
C HIS A 30 -2.46 3.65 7.88
N VAL A 31 -1.74 2.54 8.06
CA VAL A 31 -1.95 1.60 9.17
C VAL A 31 -1.16 1.99 10.42
N PRO A 32 -1.63 1.60 11.62
CA PRO A 32 -0.81 1.75 12.83
C PRO A 32 0.49 0.97 12.68
N LEU A 33 1.59 1.54 13.17
CA LEU A 33 2.88 0.86 13.34
C LEU A 33 3.52 1.31 14.66
N ILE A 34 3.45 0.45 15.67
CA ILE A 34 4.02 0.70 16.99
C ILE A 34 5.10 -0.34 17.26
N ILE A 35 6.31 0.13 17.58
CA ILE A 35 7.48 -0.72 17.77
C ILE A 35 8.06 -0.48 19.17
N ARG A 36 8.21 -1.58 19.92
CA ARG A 36 8.94 -1.60 21.20
C ARG A 36 10.15 -2.53 21.09
N GLY A 37 11.33 -1.92 21.08
CA GLY A 37 12.62 -2.61 21.04
C GLY A 37 12.89 -3.42 22.32
N PRO A 38 13.71 -4.48 22.24
CA PRO A 38 14.14 -5.25 23.42
C PRO A 38 15.06 -4.44 24.35
N ASP A 39 15.96 -3.61 23.81
CA ASP A 39 16.98 -2.84 24.54
C ASP A 39 16.72 -1.32 24.47
N ARG A 40 17.75 -0.48 24.67
CA ARG A 40 17.69 0.99 24.57
C ARG A 40 17.97 1.52 23.15
N ASP A 41 18.03 0.63 22.16
CA ASP A 41 18.44 0.96 20.78
C ASP A 41 17.38 1.75 20.02
N LEU A 42 16.11 1.71 20.48
CA LEU A 42 15.04 2.52 19.92
C LEU A 42 14.68 3.68 20.86
N PRO A 43 14.44 4.89 20.32
CA PRO A 43 13.95 6.02 21.12
C PRO A 43 12.61 5.68 21.76
N ARG A 44 12.44 6.06 23.03
CA ARG A 44 11.23 5.77 23.81
C ARG A 44 10.28 6.97 23.75
N GLY A 45 9.00 6.69 23.52
CA GLY A 45 7.95 7.72 23.52
C GLY A 45 8.10 8.74 22.40
N SER A 46 8.85 8.42 21.35
CA SER A 46 9.02 9.25 20.16
C SER A 46 8.02 8.86 19.08
N THR A 47 7.55 9.85 18.34
CA THR A 47 6.84 9.67 17.07
C THR A 47 7.82 9.91 15.93
N ILE A 48 7.73 9.12 14.86
CA ILE A 48 8.46 9.33 13.61
C ILE A 48 7.42 9.72 12.56
N ASP A 49 7.47 10.96 12.09
CA ASP A 49 6.47 11.51 11.17
C ASP A 49 6.85 11.29 9.69
N THR A 50 7.97 10.61 9.41
CA THR A 50 8.34 10.23 8.06
C THR A 50 7.47 9.08 7.56
N VAL A 51 7.06 9.15 6.28
CA VAL A 51 6.33 8.05 5.62
C VAL A 51 7.22 6.81 5.60
N VAL A 52 6.66 5.67 6.02
CA VAL A 52 7.36 4.37 6.02
C VAL A 52 6.49 3.28 5.40
N SER A 53 7.14 2.26 4.85
CA SER A 53 6.47 1.05 4.37
C SER A 53 6.52 -0.06 5.43
N THR A 54 5.46 -0.86 5.53
CA THR A 54 5.43 -2.09 6.34
C THR A 54 6.54 -3.07 5.93
N ARG A 55 7.11 -2.97 4.72
CA ARG A 55 8.34 -3.70 4.31
C ARG A 55 9.54 -3.45 5.23
N ARG A 56 9.55 -2.35 5.98
CA ARG A 56 10.60 -2.03 6.96
C ARG A 56 10.49 -2.81 8.27
N ILE A 57 9.37 -3.49 8.51
CA ILE A 57 9.21 -4.43 9.63
C ILE A 57 10.26 -5.53 9.57
N PHE A 58 10.53 -6.08 8.37
CA PHE A 58 11.55 -7.11 8.17
C PHE A 58 12.94 -6.64 8.59
N HIS A 59 13.37 -5.48 8.09
CA HIS A 59 14.66 -4.88 8.40
C HIS A 59 14.79 -4.57 9.90
N THR A 60 13.73 -4.00 10.49
CA THR A 60 13.67 -3.72 11.93
C THR A 60 13.83 -5.00 12.77
N ALA A 61 13.20 -6.09 12.35
CA ALA A 61 13.32 -7.38 13.02
C ALA A 61 14.72 -7.97 12.90
N LEU A 62 15.36 -7.91 11.72
CA LEU A 62 16.75 -8.33 11.53
C LEU A 62 17.72 -7.53 12.39
N THR A 63 17.55 -6.21 12.44
CA THR A 63 18.37 -5.31 13.27
C THR A 63 18.23 -5.67 14.75
N ALA A 64 17.00 -5.82 15.23
CA ALA A 64 16.73 -6.21 16.62
C ALA A 64 17.26 -7.61 16.97
N ALA A 65 17.35 -8.52 16.00
CA ALA A 65 17.94 -9.85 16.16
C ALA A 65 19.48 -9.86 16.08
N ARG A 66 20.11 -8.71 15.78
CA ARG A 66 21.56 -8.57 15.49
C ARG A 66 22.01 -9.43 14.31
N CYS A 67 21.13 -9.62 13.34
CA CYS A 67 21.39 -10.37 12.11
C CYS A 67 21.48 -9.48 10.87
N ALA A 68 21.11 -8.20 10.99
CA ALA A 68 21.15 -7.25 9.87
C ALA A 68 22.58 -6.82 9.52
N THR A 69 22.88 -6.74 8.22
CA THR A 69 24.06 -6.04 7.69
C THR A 69 23.98 -4.54 7.97
N GLU A 70 25.07 -3.79 7.76
CA GLU A 70 25.08 -2.33 7.91
C GLU A 70 24.05 -1.66 6.97
N ASP A 71 23.95 -2.14 5.73
CA ASP A 71 22.97 -1.67 4.76
C ASP A 71 21.53 -1.93 5.25
N GLU A 72 21.24 -3.13 5.75
CA GLU A 72 19.92 -3.48 6.28
C GLU A 72 19.54 -2.68 7.53
N GLN A 73 20.52 -2.38 8.40
CA GLN A 73 20.33 -1.53 9.57
C GLN A 73 19.92 -0.11 9.17
N SER A 74 20.50 0.43 8.10
CA SER A 74 20.18 1.77 7.60
C SER A 74 18.71 1.92 7.14
N LEU A 75 18.03 0.81 6.84
CA LEU A 75 16.64 0.75 6.41
C LEU A 75 15.64 0.63 7.57
N THR A 76 16.14 0.50 8.81
CA THR A 76 15.29 0.50 10.00
C THR A 76 14.86 1.94 10.32
N PRO A 77 13.55 2.25 10.45
CA PRO A 77 13.06 3.62 10.57
C PRO A 77 13.68 4.45 11.70
N ALA A 78 14.02 3.80 12.82
CA ALA A 78 14.64 4.46 13.96
C ALA A 78 16.14 4.76 13.81
N HIS A 79 16.81 4.12 12.86
CA HIS A 79 18.25 4.27 12.61
C HIS A 79 18.55 5.06 11.34
N SER A 80 17.58 5.16 10.43
CA SER A 80 17.73 6.02 9.27
C SER A 80 17.83 7.47 9.73
N GLY A 81 18.95 8.14 9.41
CA GLY A 81 19.03 9.59 9.56
C GLY A 81 17.86 10.23 8.82
N SER A 82 17.25 11.27 9.42
CA SER A 82 16.02 11.93 8.95
C SER A 82 15.98 12.27 7.45
N GLY A 83 17.14 12.37 6.77
CA GLY A 83 17.23 12.69 5.34
C GLY A 83 17.18 11.51 4.37
N THR A 84 17.47 10.27 4.79
CA THR A 84 17.58 9.12 3.87
C THR A 84 16.20 8.53 3.54
N LEU A 85 15.33 8.39 4.54
CA LEU A 85 13.95 7.92 4.33
C LEU A 85 13.08 8.95 3.61
N HIS A 86 13.35 10.25 3.83
CA HIS A 86 12.57 11.33 3.20
C HIS A 86 12.64 11.35 1.68
N ARG A 87 13.68 10.72 1.10
CA ARG A 87 13.94 10.67 -0.34
C ARG A 87 13.57 9.33 -0.98
N GLU A 88 13.06 8.38 -0.20
CA GLU A 88 12.64 7.10 -0.74
C GLU A 88 11.21 7.19 -1.29
N SER A 89 11.02 6.66 -2.49
CA SER A 89 9.69 6.44 -3.06
C SER A 89 9.05 5.19 -2.45
N ILE A 90 7.87 5.35 -1.85
CA ILE A 90 7.08 4.24 -1.29
C ILE A 90 5.92 3.94 -2.24
N PHE A 91 5.58 2.66 -2.41
CA PHE A 91 4.57 2.23 -3.37
C PHE A 91 3.53 1.32 -2.72
N ALA A 92 2.28 1.41 -3.19
CA ALA A 92 1.23 0.44 -2.92
C ALA A 92 0.46 0.12 -4.21
N MET A 93 -0.09 -1.09 -4.28
CA MET A 93 -0.90 -1.54 -5.40
C MET A 93 -2.15 -2.24 -4.87
N GLY A 94 -3.30 -1.93 -5.48
CA GLY A 94 -4.57 -2.57 -5.20
C GLY A 94 -5.16 -3.15 -6.47
N VAL A 95 -5.53 -4.43 -6.45
CA VAL A 95 -6.26 -5.08 -7.56
C VAL A 95 -7.56 -5.61 -6.99
N THR A 96 -8.68 -5.23 -7.60
CA THR A 96 -9.99 -5.70 -7.16
C THR A 96 -10.11 -7.21 -7.37
N PRO A 97 -10.47 -7.99 -6.33
CA PRO A 97 -10.63 -9.43 -6.47
C PRO A 97 -11.70 -9.83 -7.50
N GLN A 98 -11.42 -10.88 -8.29
CA GLN A 98 -12.28 -11.29 -9.39
C GLN A 98 -13.69 -11.73 -8.94
N ASN A 99 -13.81 -12.32 -7.74
CA ASN A 99 -15.10 -12.68 -7.14
C ASN A 99 -15.96 -11.44 -6.86
N LEU A 100 -15.36 -10.36 -6.33
CA LEU A 100 -16.04 -9.09 -6.12
C LEU A 100 -16.46 -8.46 -7.45
N LEU A 101 -15.58 -8.45 -8.46
CA LEU A 101 -15.93 -7.98 -9.80
C LEU A 101 -17.10 -8.78 -10.40
N ASN A 102 -17.11 -10.10 -10.25
CA ASN A 102 -18.20 -10.94 -10.73
C ASN A 102 -19.53 -10.61 -10.04
N LEU A 103 -19.50 -10.35 -8.73
CA LEU A 103 -20.67 -9.92 -7.96
C LEU A 103 -21.17 -8.55 -8.44
N MET A 104 -20.25 -7.59 -8.63
CA MET A 104 -20.58 -6.25 -9.12
C MET A 104 -21.17 -6.28 -10.53
N ARG A 105 -20.62 -7.08 -11.46
CA ARG A 105 -21.15 -7.22 -12.82
C ARG A 105 -22.60 -7.70 -12.82
N ARG A 106 -22.96 -8.58 -11.88
CA ARG A 106 -24.31 -9.12 -11.75
C ARG A 106 -25.29 -8.15 -11.10
N ARG A 107 -24.85 -7.38 -10.10
CA ARG A 107 -25.74 -6.54 -9.28
C ARG A 107 -25.75 -5.06 -9.69
N GLN A 108 -24.58 -4.50 -9.99
CA GLN A 108 -24.39 -3.07 -10.27
C GLN A 108 -23.24 -2.86 -11.29
N PRO A 109 -23.42 -3.27 -12.57
CA PRO A 109 -22.37 -3.18 -13.58
C PRO A 109 -21.91 -1.74 -13.86
N GLU A 110 -22.82 -0.77 -13.77
CA GLU A 110 -22.51 0.65 -13.98
C GLU A 110 -21.44 1.19 -13.03
N LEU A 111 -21.40 0.68 -11.79
CA LEU A 111 -20.40 1.10 -10.80
C LEU A 111 -18.99 0.67 -11.17
N ILE A 112 -18.84 -0.43 -11.91
CA ILE A 112 -17.51 -0.89 -12.37
C ILE A 112 -16.91 0.15 -13.29
N LEU A 113 -17.69 0.65 -14.26
CA LEU A 113 -17.24 1.66 -15.20
C LEU A 113 -17.02 3.01 -14.49
N GLN A 114 -17.98 3.45 -13.68
CA GLN A 114 -17.90 4.74 -12.99
C GLN A 114 -16.72 4.85 -12.03
N ARG A 115 -16.40 3.78 -11.30
CA ARG A 115 -15.31 3.77 -10.32
C ARG A 115 -14.05 3.05 -10.83
N ARG A 116 -14.05 2.57 -12.08
CA ARG A 116 -12.95 1.82 -12.70
C ARG A 116 -12.50 0.64 -11.83
N CYS A 117 -13.47 -0.10 -11.29
CA CYS A 117 -13.18 -1.16 -10.32
C CYS A 117 -12.37 -2.31 -10.93
N ASP A 118 -12.46 -2.51 -12.23
CA ASP A 118 -11.75 -3.54 -12.99
C ASP A 118 -10.30 -3.15 -13.35
N LEU A 119 -9.88 -1.93 -13.03
CA LEU A 119 -8.51 -1.47 -13.25
C LEU A 119 -7.66 -1.57 -11.97
N PRO A 120 -6.36 -1.88 -12.09
CA PRO A 120 -5.44 -1.81 -10.97
C PRO A 120 -5.28 -0.36 -10.49
N ARG A 121 -5.09 -0.22 -9.19
CA ARG A 121 -4.81 1.04 -8.51
C ARG A 121 -3.38 1.04 -8.04
N TYR A 122 -2.72 2.17 -8.20
CA TYR A 122 -1.36 2.39 -7.74
C TYR A 122 -1.31 3.63 -6.87
N ALA A 123 -0.44 3.61 -5.88
CA ALA A 123 -0.10 4.75 -5.06
C ALA A 123 1.41 4.89 -4.96
N LEU A 124 1.90 6.12 -5.06
CA LEU A 124 3.29 6.50 -4.84
C LEU A 124 3.32 7.60 -3.77
N TRP A 125 4.19 7.45 -2.78
CA TRP A 125 4.55 8.50 -1.85
C TRP A 125 5.98 8.95 -2.13
N TYR A 126 6.18 10.26 -2.15
CA TYR A 126 7.48 10.88 -2.21
C TYR A 126 7.44 12.19 -1.43
N GLU A 127 8.33 12.33 -0.45
CA GLU A 127 8.30 13.42 0.53
C GLU A 127 6.92 13.52 1.23
N GLN A 128 6.21 14.64 1.06
CA GLN A 128 4.87 14.90 1.62
C GLN A 128 3.72 14.57 0.68
N TYR A 129 4.02 14.18 -0.55
CA TYR A 129 3.01 14.00 -1.58
C TYR A 129 2.67 12.53 -1.78
N LYS A 130 1.40 12.29 -2.01
CA LYS A 130 0.86 11.00 -2.42
C LYS A 130 0.17 11.16 -3.78
N LEU A 131 0.65 10.42 -4.77
CA LEU A 131 -0.01 10.27 -6.07
C LEU A 131 -0.81 8.97 -6.06
N LEU A 132 -2.08 9.03 -6.45
CA LEU A 132 -2.92 7.88 -6.77
C LEU A 132 -3.14 7.82 -8.28
N GLN A 133 -3.08 6.61 -8.85
CA GLN A 133 -3.40 6.37 -10.25
C GLN A 133 -4.38 5.19 -10.39
N THR A 134 -5.46 5.39 -11.15
CA THR A 134 -6.40 4.34 -11.56
C THR A 134 -6.72 4.49 -13.05
N GLY A 135 -6.15 3.62 -13.90
CA GLY A 135 -6.15 3.84 -15.34
C GLY A 135 -5.42 5.14 -15.70
N ASP A 136 -6.11 6.02 -16.44
CA ASP A 136 -5.58 7.33 -16.85
C ASP A 136 -5.83 8.45 -15.81
N GLU A 137 -6.45 8.11 -14.69
CA GLU A 137 -6.86 9.11 -13.70
C GLU A 137 -5.91 9.19 -12.53
N LEU A 138 -5.57 10.45 -12.25
CA LEU A 138 -4.56 10.84 -11.28
C LEU A 138 -5.20 11.70 -10.20
N GLU A 139 -4.81 11.43 -8.97
CA GLU A 139 -5.12 12.27 -7.82
C GLU A 139 -3.81 12.54 -7.07
N LEU A 140 -3.59 13.79 -6.67
CA LEU A 140 -2.40 14.20 -5.92
C LEU A 140 -2.84 14.82 -4.59
N TYR A 141 -2.26 14.39 -3.48
CA TYR A 141 -2.57 14.90 -2.16
C TYR A 141 -1.30 15.25 -1.39
N ASP A 142 -1.38 16.29 -0.57
CA ASP A 142 -0.42 16.55 0.51
C ASP A 142 -0.90 15.81 1.75
N ILE A 143 -0.18 14.78 2.18
CA ILE A 143 -0.64 13.90 3.26
C ILE A 143 -0.38 14.44 4.67
N PHE A 144 0.45 15.49 4.80
CA PHE A 144 0.67 16.14 6.09
C PHE A 144 -0.35 17.25 6.33
N ASP A 145 -0.63 18.06 5.31
CA ASP A 145 -1.61 19.15 5.41
C ASP A 145 -3.05 18.68 5.18
N ASP A 146 -3.26 17.65 4.35
CA ASP A 146 -4.57 17.05 4.06
C ASP A 146 -4.54 15.51 4.23
N PRO A 147 -4.43 15.01 5.49
CA PRO A 147 -4.34 13.57 5.75
C PRO A 147 -5.61 12.80 5.36
N ARG A 148 -6.72 13.50 5.09
CA ARG A 148 -8.00 12.92 4.64
C ARG A 148 -8.16 12.94 3.12
N GLU A 149 -7.18 13.47 2.39
CA GLU A 149 -7.16 13.47 0.92
C GLU A 149 -8.45 14.03 0.32
N GLN A 150 -8.85 15.22 0.79
CA GLN A 150 -10.05 15.93 0.38
C GLN A 150 -9.81 16.86 -0.81
N VAL A 151 -8.62 17.44 -0.92
CA VAL A 151 -8.28 18.42 -1.95
C VAL A 151 -7.30 17.79 -2.94
N ASN A 152 -7.81 17.42 -4.12
CA ASN A 152 -6.96 16.93 -5.19
C ASN A 152 -6.13 18.09 -5.78
N LEU A 153 -4.81 18.01 -5.60
CA LEU A 153 -3.83 19.00 -6.04
C LEU A 153 -3.35 18.79 -7.47
N ARG A 154 -3.80 17.74 -8.18
CA ARG A 154 -3.33 17.40 -9.53
C ARG A 154 -3.34 18.61 -10.47
N ASP A 155 -4.47 19.32 -10.52
CA ASP A 155 -4.64 20.47 -11.43
C ASP A 155 -4.10 21.78 -10.84
N ILE A 156 -3.77 21.78 -9.55
CA ILE A 156 -3.19 22.94 -8.84
C ILE A 156 -1.67 22.94 -9.00
N ILE A 157 -1.03 21.76 -8.97
CA ILE A 157 0.41 21.57 -9.09
C ILE A 157 0.73 20.46 -10.11
N PRO A 158 0.39 20.66 -11.41
CA PRO A 158 0.48 19.61 -12.43
C PRO A 158 1.90 19.10 -12.64
N GLU A 159 2.91 19.97 -12.58
CA GLU A 159 4.32 19.59 -12.70
C GLU A 159 4.75 18.55 -11.65
N ARG A 160 4.20 18.63 -10.44
CA ARG A 160 4.45 17.66 -9.38
C ARG A 160 3.75 16.33 -9.66
N ALA A 161 2.51 16.38 -10.13
CA ALA A 161 1.76 15.18 -10.50
C ALA A 161 2.44 14.43 -11.64
N GLU A 162 2.91 15.14 -12.68
CA GLU A 162 3.63 14.58 -13.82
C GLU A 162 4.96 13.93 -13.39
N MET A 163 5.77 14.63 -12.59
CA MET A 163 7.02 14.08 -12.04
C MET A 163 6.78 12.77 -11.27
N LEU A 164 5.79 12.75 -10.37
CA LEU A 164 5.46 11.56 -9.60
C LEU A 164 4.87 10.45 -10.47
N GLN A 165 4.12 10.80 -11.51
CA GLN A 165 3.60 9.84 -12.48
C GLN A 165 4.77 9.14 -13.19
N GLU A 166 5.80 9.88 -13.62
CA GLU A 166 6.99 9.28 -14.23
C GLU A 166 7.68 8.28 -13.29
N TYR A 167 7.86 8.64 -12.02
CA TYR A 167 8.45 7.74 -11.01
C TYR A 167 7.61 6.48 -10.83
N LEU A 168 6.28 6.63 -10.80
CA LEU A 168 5.37 5.51 -10.70
C LEU A 168 5.44 4.60 -11.94
N GLN A 169 5.48 5.17 -13.14
CA GLN A 169 5.58 4.39 -14.39
C GLN A 169 6.90 3.63 -14.48
N GLN A 170 8.02 4.22 -14.07
CA GLN A 170 9.30 3.52 -13.97
C GLN A 170 9.22 2.33 -13.02
N PHE A 171 8.61 2.51 -11.84
CA PHE A 171 8.42 1.42 -10.89
C PHE A 171 7.53 0.29 -11.45
N ILE A 172 6.43 0.62 -12.11
CA ILE A 172 5.53 -0.36 -12.74
C ILE A 172 6.28 -1.15 -13.81
N GLN A 173 7.04 -0.48 -14.68
CA GLN A 173 7.84 -1.13 -15.72
C GLN A 173 8.90 -2.08 -15.14
N MET A 174 9.62 -1.66 -14.10
CA MET A 174 10.59 -2.52 -13.42
C MET A 174 9.94 -3.72 -12.75
N SER A 175 8.81 -3.50 -12.06
CA SER A 175 8.09 -4.56 -11.33
C SER A 175 7.50 -5.60 -12.27
N THR A 176 6.94 -5.16 -13.40
CA THR A 176 6.40 -6.04 -14.44
C THR A 176 7.49 -6.84 -15.15
N ALA A 177 8.64 -6.24 -15.45
CA ALA A 177 9.77 -6.95 -16.03
C ALA A 177 10.35 -8.04 -15.09
N GLN A 178 10.42 -7.76 -13.79
CA GLN A 178 10.85 -8.72 -12.78
C GLN A 178 9.79 -9.81 -12.52
N GLY A 179 8.51 -9.44 -12.48
CA GLY A 179 7.38 -10.35 -12.34
C GLY A 179 7.19 -11.29 -13.55
N ALA A 180 7.47 -10.83 -14.77
CA ALA A 180 7.47 -11.67 -15.97
C ALA A 180 8.59 -12.73 -15.96
N SER A 181 9.69 -12.47 -15.24
CA SER A 181 10.79 -13.43 -15.03
C SER A 181 10.48 -14.43 -13.92
N ALA A 182 9.61 -14.06 -12.98
CA ALA A 182 9.03 -14.92 -11.96
C ALA A 182 7.59 -15.27 -12.35
N SER A 183 7.41 -16.00 -13.45
CA SER A 183 6.13 -16.60 -13.80
C SER A 183 5.75 -17.64 -12.73
N ALA A 184 5.23 -17.16 -11.59
CA ALA A 184 4.29 -17.92 -10.82
C ALA A 184 3.14 -18.21 -11.77
N GLU A 185 2.90 -19.50 -12.01
CA GLU A 185 1.72 -19.93 -12.74
C GLU A 185 0.50 -19.14 -12.24
N PRO A 186 -0.43 -18.75 -13.12
CA PRO A 186 -1.69 -18.20 -12.66
C PRO A 186 -2.19 -19.16 -11.59
N VAL A 187 -2.42 -18.68 -10.37
CA VAL A 187 -2.99 -19.50 -9.30
C VAL A 187 -4.29 -20.03 -9.88
N HIS A 188 -4.22 -21.25 -10.38
CA HIS A 188 -5.26 -21.87 -11.14
C HIS A 188 -6.35 -22.19 -10.13
N GLU A 189 -7.41 -21.40 -10.27
CA GLU A 189 -8.77 -21.75 -9.96
C GLU A 189 -9.12 -21.95 -8.48
N TYR A 190 -10.24 -21.32 -8.13
CA TYR A 190 -11.14 -21.68 -7.03
C TYR A 190 -11.57 -23.17 -7.00
N ASN A 191 -11.03 -24.02 -7.89
CA ASN A 191 -11.29 -25.45 -8.01
C ASN A 191 -10.29 -26.33 -7.25
N ASP A 192 -9.24 -25.77 -6.62
CA ASP A 192 -8.42 -26.57 -5.69
C ASP A 192 -9.29 -26.97 -4.47
N PRO A 193 -9.57 -28.28 -4.27
CA PRO A 193 -10.40 -28.76 -3.16
C PRO A 193 -9.85 -28.34 -1.79
N LEU A 194 -8.53 -28.16 -1.68
CA LEU A 194 -7.88 -27.71 -0.45
C LEU A 194 -8.17 -26.23 -0.18
N VAL A 195 -8.13 -25.39 -1.22
CA VAL A 195 -8.45 -23.95 -1.13
C VAL A 195 -9.93 -23.77 -0.82
N SER A 196 -10.81 -24.49 -1.51
CA SER A 196 -12.25 -24.47 -1.26
C SER A 196 -12.59 -24.88 0.17
N ARG A 197 -11.96 -25.96 0.69
CA ARG A 197 -12.15 -26.39 2.08
C ARG A 197 -11.67 -25.35 3.09
N ARG A 198 -10.50 -24.73 2.86
CA ARG A 198 -10.00 -23.64 3.71
C ARG A 198 -10.92 -22.42 3.69
N LEU A 199 -11.45 -22.07 2.52
CA LEU A 199 -12.39 -20.96 2.38
C LEU A 199 -13.73 -21.26 3.07
N HIS A 200 -14.25 -22.50 2.98
CA HIS A 200 -15.43 -22.93 3.73
C HIS A 200 -15.17 -22.91 5.25
N ASP A 201 -14.03 -23.43 5.72
CA ASP A 201 -13.67 -23.41 7.15
C ASP A 201 -13.51 -21.98 7.71
N LEU A 202 -13.11 -21.03 6.85
CA LEU A 202 -13.04 -19.60 7.14
C LEU A 202 -14.38 -18.86 6.94
N GLY A 203 -15.43 -19.52 6.45
CA GLY A 203 -16.76 -18.95 6.24
C GLY A 203 -16.96 -18.13 4.95
N TYR A 204 -16.05 -18.24 3.99
CA TYR A 204 -16.12 -17.55 2.69
C TYR A 204 -16.94 -18.29 1.62
N LEU A 205 -17.27 -19.57 1.86
CA LEU A 205 -18.10 -20.41 0.98
C LEU A 205 -19.19 -21.08 1.82
N GLU A 206 -20.43 -21.10 1.31
CA GLU A 206 -21.59 -21.83 1.87
C GLU A 206 -21.69 -23.25 1.30
#